data_AF-A0A523E5I3-F1
#
_entry.id   AF-A0A523E5I3-F1
#
_cell.length_a   1.000
_cell.length_b   1.000
_cell.length_c   1.000
_cell.angle_alpha   90.00
_cell.angle_beta   90.00
_cell.angle_gamma   90.00
#
_symmetry.space_group_name_H-M   'P 1'
#
loop_
_entity.id
_entity.type
_entity.pdbx_description
1 polymer ?
#
loop_
_entity_poly.entity_id
_entity_poly.type
_entity_poly.pdbx_seq_one_letter_code
_entity_poly.pdbx_strand_id
1 'polypeptide(L)'
;ALSRTWNSVCADLDAGHSEPVPMALRNAPTNLMKEMGYGEGYRYAHDEPEGTADLDCLPKDLRDRKYVQLGNAGREQDLAGALTAWARRRLAARRDKA
;
A
#
# COMPACT_ATOMS: atom_id res chain seq x y z
N ALA A 1 17.03 9.13 0.03
CA ALA A 1 15.59 9.20 -0.32
C ALA A 1 14.64 9.37 0.88
N LEU A 2 14.85 8.63 1.97
CA LEU A 2 13.85 8.47 3.04
C LEU A 2 13.42 9.76 3.74
N SER A 3 14.33 10.70 4.03
CA SER A 3 13.95 11.98 4.65
C SER A 3 13.00 12.80 3.78
N ARG A 4 13.17 12.77 2.45
CA ARG A 4 12.25 13.44 1.51
C ARG A 4 10.88 12.76 1.50
N THR A 5 10.87 11.43 1.50
CA THR A 5 9.64 10.63 1.63
C THR A 5 8.88 11.02 2.88
N TRP A 6 9.56 11.05 4.03
CA TRP A 6 8.96 11.41 5.32
C TRP A 6 8.36 12.80 5.30
N ASN A 7 9.11 13.80 4.83
CA ASN A 7 8.61 15.18 4.75
C ASN A 7 7.39 15.30 3.83
N SER A 8 7.34 14.53 2.74
CA SER A 8 6.19 14.50 1.83
C SER A 8 4.95 13.88 2.49
N VAL A 9 5.13 12.84 3.31
CA VAL A 9 4.03 12.27 4.12
C VAL A 9 3.53 13.29 5.14
N CYS A 10 4.43 13.95 5.88
CA CYS A 10 4.04 14.99 6.84
C CYS A 10 3.28 16.14 6.16
N ALA A 11 3.72 16.58 4.98
CA ALA A 11 3.03 17.64 4.25
C ALA A 11 1.60 17.26 3.84
N ASP A 12 1.36 16.02 3.41
CA ASP A 12 0.00 15.56 3.09
C ASP A 12 -0.86 15.48 4.37
N LEU A 13 -0.29 15.06 5.51
CA LEU A 13 -0.98 15.04 6.80
C LEU A 13 -1.34 16.46 7.28
N ASP A 14 -0.41 17.42 7.17
CA ASP A 14 -0.64 18.83 7.53
C ASP A 14 -1.68 19.49 6.61
N ALA A 15 -1.78 19.03 5.35
CA ALA A 15 -2.82 19.45 4.41
C ALA A 15 -4.19 18.81 4.70
N GLY A 16 -4.29 17.93 5.69
CA GLY A 16 -5.56 17.34 6.15
C GLY A 16 -5.90 15.98 5.55
N HIS A 17 -4.98 15.34 4.81
CA HIS A 17 -5.17 13.99 4.27
C HIS A 17 -5.08 12.93 5.37
N SER A 18 -6.17 12.81 6.15
CA SER A 18 -6.27 12.01 7.37
C SER A 18 -7.49 11.08 7.35
N GLU A 19 -7.89 10.65 6.15
CA GLU A 19 -8.98 9.70 5.99
C GLU A 19 -8.78 8.42 6.83
N PRO A 20 -9.86 7.80 7.33
CA PRO A 20 -9.76 6.57 8.10
C PRO A 20 -9.05 5.44 7.35
N VAL A 21 -8.45 4.54 8.12
CA VAL A 21 -7.83 3.31 7.59
C VAL A 21 -8.84 2.55 6.71
N PRO A 22 -8.45 2.05 5.52
CA PRO A 22 -9.30 1.21 4.67
C PRO A 22 -9.91 0.03 5.43
N MET A 23 -11.17 -0.31 5.17
CA MET A 23 -11.91 -1.34 5.93
C MET A 23 -11.18 -2.68 5.97
N ALA A 24 -10.64 -3.11 4.84
CA ALA A 24 -9.88 -4.35 4.70
C ALA A 24 -8.58 -4.39 5.55
N LEU A 25 -8.05 -3.24 5.97
CA LEU A 25 -6.87 -3.16 6.85
C LEU A 25 -7.20 -3.02 8.34
N ARG A 26 -8.47 -2.84 8.70
CA ARG A 26 -8.86 -2.65 10.10
C ARG A 26 -8.85 -3.97 10.86
N ASN A 27 -8.43 -3.92 12.12
CA ASN A 27 -8.58 -5.05 13.02
C ASN A 27 -10.06 -5.27 13.37
N ALA A 28 -10.48 -6.53 13.45
CA ALA A 28 -11.87 -6.94 13.74
C ALA A 28 -11.94 -8.01 14.85
N PRO A 29 -11.53 -7.69 16.09
CA PRO A 29 -11.43 -8.67 17.17
C PRO A 29 -12.78 -9.09 17.75
N THR A 30 -13.82 -8.28 17.60
CA THR A 30 -15.17 -8.58 18.11
C THR A 30 -16.12 -8.98 16.99
N ASN A 31 -17.18 -9.73 17.31
CA ASN A 31 -18.19 -10.12 16.33
C ASN A 31 -18.92 -8.91 15.73
N LEU A 32 -19.28 -7.93 16.58
CA LEU A 32 -19.90 -6.68 16.13
C LEU A 32 -19.02 -5.95 15.10
N MET A 33 -17.69 -5.91 15.29
CA MET A 33 -16.79 -5.27 14.32
C MET A 33 -16.78 -6.00 12.97
N LYS A 34 -16.82 -7.33 12.97
CA LYS A 34 -16.91 -8.11 11.72
C LYS A 34 -18.23 -7.88 11.01
N GLU A 35 -19.35 -7.81 11.75
CA GLU A 35 -20.67 -7.48 11.21
C GLU A 35 -20.71 -6.06 10.60
N MET A 36 -19.92 -5.13 11.14
CA MET A 36 -19.70 -3.80 10.57
C MET A 36 -18.71 -3.77 9.39
N GLY A 37 -18.24 -4.94 8.91
CA GLY A 37 -17.35 -5.09 7.76
C GLY A 37 -15.87 -4.87 8.05
N TYR A 38 -15.44 -4.76 9.31
CA TYR A 38 -14.02 -4.55 9.63
C TYR A 38 -13.20 -5.77 9.17
N GLY A 39 -12.10 -5.53 8.45
CA GLY A 39 -11.25 -6.58 7.89
C GLY A 39 -11.85 -7.28 6.66
N GLU A 40 -13.06 -6.91 6.22
CA GLU A 40 -13.67 -7.49 5.03
C GLU A 40 -12.85 -7.14 3.78
N GLY A 41 -12.56 -8.14 2.96
CA GLY A 41 -11.72 -7.99 1.77
C GLY A 41 -10.21 -7.96 2.04
N TYR A 42 -9.76 -8.20 3.28
CA TYR A 42 -8.34 -8.39 3.56
C TYR A 42 -7.78 -9.56 2.75
N ARG A 43 -6.62 -9.35 2.12
CA ARG A 43 -5.89 -10.39 1.39
C ARG A 43 -4.53 -10.58 2.03
N TYR A 44 -4.25 -11.79 2.47
CA TYR A 44 -2.96 -12.12 3.04
C TYR A 44 -1.96 -12.39 1.92
N ALA A 45 -0.94 -11.53 1.80
CA ALA A 45 0.00 -11.55 0.68
C ALA A 45 0.79 -12.88 0.55
N HIS A 46 0.98 -13.61 1.64
CA HIS A 46 1.69 -14.90 1.63
C HIS A 46 0.88 -16.05 1.04
N ASP A 47 -0.45 -15.92 0.97
CA ASP A 47 -1.32 -16.92 0.35
C ASP A 47 -1.50 -16.67 -1.16
N GLU A 48 -1.09 -15.50 -1.65
CA GLU A 48 -1.18 -15.13 -3.06
C GLU A 48 0.04 -15.68 -3.84
N PRO A 49 -0.15 -16.27 -5.04
CA PRO A 49 0.93 -16.91 -5.80
C PRO A 49 2.14 -16.01 -6.09
N GLU A 50 1.89 -14.71 -6.25
CA GLU A 50 2.92 -13.72 -6.55
C GLU A 50 3.62 -13.17 -5.29
N GLY A 51 3.23 -13.63 -4.10
CA GLY A 51 3.72 -13.11 -2.82
C GLY A 51 3.32 -11.65 -2.56
N THR A 52 2.29 -11.16 -3.24
CA THR A 52 1.79 -9.80 -3.11
C THR A 52 0.26 -9.80 -3.14
N ALA A 53 -0.36 -9.15 -2.16
CA ALA A 53 -1.80 -8.95 -2.13
C ALA A 53 -2.19 -7.77 -3.01
N ASP A 54 -3.27 -7.92 -3.77
CA ASP A 54 -3.93 -6.76 -4.35
C ASP A 54 -4.83 -6.07 -3.33
N LEU A 55 -4.22 -5.18 -2.54
CA LEU A 55 -4.91 -4.44 -1.49
C LEU A 55 -4.53 -2.96 -1.53
N ASP A 56 -5.52 -2.09 -1.53
CA ASP A 56 -5.30 -0.64 -1.41
C ASP A 56 -4.97 -0.32 0.06
N CYS A 57 -3.70 0.01 0.31
CA CYS A 57 -3.21 0.26 1.66
C CYS A 57 -3.29 1.72 2.08
N LEU A 58 -3.36 2.63 1.10
CA LEU A 58 -3.58 4.06 1.36
C LEU A 58 -5.08 4.36 1.38
N PRO A 59 -5.51 5.38 2.15
CA PRO A 59 -6.87 5.88 2.07
C PRO A 59 -7.24 6.37 0.67
N LYS A 60 -8.53 6.62 0.43
CA LYS A 60 -9.06 6.81 -0.93
C LYS A 60 -8.50 8.06 -1.58
N ASP A 61 -8.35 9.14 -0.82
CA ASP A 61 -7.76 10.41 -1.26
C ASP A 61 -6.27 10.29 -1.65
N LEU A 62 -5.55 9.34 -1.06
CA LEU A 62 -4.12 9.10 -1.29
C LEU A 62 -3.84 7.85 -2.14
N ARG A 63 -4.85 7.20 -2.71
CA ARG A 63 -4.73 5.88 -3.38
C ARG A 63 -3.59 5.79 -4.40
N ASP A 64 -3.39 6.85 -5.20
CA ASP A 64 -2.39 6.89 -6.28
C ASP A 64 -1.08 7.58 -5.87
N ARG A 65 -0.95 7.97 -4.60
CA ARG A 65 0.20 8.70 -4.09
C ARG A 65 1.43 7.80 -4.03
N LYS A 66 2.56 8.31 -4.54
CA LYS A 66 3.86 7.62 -4.50
C LYS A 66 4.87 8.49 -3.75
N TYR A 67 5.15 8.10 -2.51
CA TYR A 67 6.07 8.86 -1.64
C TYR A 67 7.54 8.51 -1.86
N VAL A 68 7.84 7.22 -2.04
CA VAL A 68 9.22 6.74 -2.08
C VAL A 68 9.82 7.00 -3.47
N GLN A 69 10.78 7.92 -3.52
CA GLN A 69 11.60 8.21 -4.69
C GLN A 69 13.06 7.88 -4.40
N LEU A 70 13.46 6.66 -4.80
CA LEU A 70 14.82 6.14 -4.63
C LEU A 70 15.78 6.76 -5.65
N GLY A 71 17.02 6.98 -5.24
CA GLY A 71 18.10 7.44 -6.12
C GLY A 71 18.60 6.36 -7.06
N ASN A 72 19.58 6.74 -7.89
CA ASN A 72 20.18 5.90 -8.92
C ASN A 72 21.60 5.42 -8.58
N ALA A 73 22.00 5.48 -7.30
CA ALA A 73 23.34 5.10 -6.86
C ALA A 73 23.30 4.16 -5.65
N GLY A 74 24.25 3.22 -5.62
CA GLY A 74 24.43 2.26 -4.52
C GLY A 74 23.17 1.45 -4.23
N ARG A 75 22.91 1.20 -2.94
CA ARG A 75 21.77 0.37 -2.49
C ARG A 75 20.41 0.90 -2.93
N GLU A 76 20.25 2.22 -3.09
CA GLU A 76 18.98 2.81 -3.54
C GLU A 76 18.66 2.41 -4.99
N GLN A 77 19.67 2.23 -5.85
CA GLN A 77 19.49 1.76 -7.23
C GLN A 77 18.94 0.33 -7.26
N ASP A 78 19.52 -0.57 -6.46
CA ASP A 78 19.06 -1.97 -6.36
C ASP A 78 17.61 -2.03 -5.87
N LEU A 79 17.30 -1.23 -4.84
CA LEU A 79 15.96 -1.14 -4.27
C LEU A 79 14.96 -0.56 -5.28
N ALA A 80 15.36 0.42 -6.09
CA ALA A 80 14.52 0.99 -7.15
C ALA A 80 14.19 -0.06 -8.23
N GLY A 81 15.18 -0.88 -8.61
CA GLY A 81 14.99 -2.02 -9.50
C GLY A 81 14.01 -3.04 -8.93
N ALA A 82 14.20 -3.43 -7.66
CA ALA A 82 13.34 -4.36 -6.96
C ALA A 82 11.88 -3.85 -6.83
N LEU A 83 11.70 -2.58 -6.47
CA LEU A 83 10.39 -1.94 -6.36
C LEU A 83 9.67 -1.89 -7.72
N THR A 84 10.40 -1.58 -8.79
CA THR A 84 9.86 -1.58 -10.16
C THR A 84 9.42 -2.98 -10.58
N ALA A 85 10.25 -4.01 -10.30
CA ALA A 85 9.91 -5.40 -10.59
C ALA A 85 8.68 -5.87 -9.80
N TRP A 86 8.59 -5.52 -8.52
CA TRP A 86 7.42 -5.79 -7.68
C TRP A 86 6.14 -5.12 -8.24
N ALA A 87 6.21 -3.83 -8.60
CA ALA A 87 5.07 -3.10 -9.14
C ALA A 87 4.55 -3.72 -10.44
N ARG A 88 5.45 -4.20 -11.32
CA ARG A 88 5.08 -4.91 -12.54
C ARG A 88 4.35 -6.23 -12.24
N ARG A 89 4.86 -7.05 -11.32
CA ARG A 89 4.20 -8.31 -10.91
C ARG A 89 2.79 -8.05 -10.38
N ARG A 90 2.65 -7.04 -9.52
CA ARG A 90 1.36 -6.64 -8.96
C ARG A 90 0.37 -6.20 -10.04
N LEU A 91 0.81 -5.41 -11.03
CA LEU A 91 -0.05 -4.97 -12.13
C LEU A 91 -0.47 -6.12 -13.06
N ALA A 92 0.43 -7.08 -13.32
CA ALA A 92 0.10 -8.28 -14.09
C ALA A 92 -0.99 -9.11 -13.38
N ALA A 93 -0.82 -9.38 -12.09
CA ALA A 93 -1.79 -10.12 -11.29
C ALA A 93 -3.18 -9.45 -11.23
N ARG A 94 -3.23 -8.11 -11.28
CA ARG A 94 -4.49 -7.35 -11.39
C ARG A 94 -5.22 -7.60 -12.70
N ARG A 95 -4.47 -7.65 -13.81
CA ARG A 95 -5.04 -7.84 -15.15
C ARG A 95 -5.59 -9.23 -15.36
N ASP A 96 -4.95 -10.25 -14.79
CA ASP A 96 -5.37 -11.64 -14.94
C ASP A 96 -6.61 -11.98 -14.08
N LYS A 97 -6.96 -11.11 -13.11
CA LYS A 97 -8.13 -11.24 -12.24
C LYS A 97 -9.34 -10.40 -12.69
N ALA A 98 -9.20 -9.57 -13.74
CA ALA A 98 -10.24 -8.68 -14.27
C ALA A 98 -10.89 -9.26 -15.54
#